data_AF-A0A938IM89-F1
#
_entry.id   AF-A0A938IM89-F1
#
_cell.length_a   1.000
_cell.length_b   1.000
_cell.length_c   1.000
_cell.angle_alpha   90.00
_cell.angle_beta   90.00
_cell.angle_gamma   90.00
#
_symmetry.space_group_name_H-M   'P 1'
#
loop_
_entity.id
_entity.type
_entity.pdbx_description
1 polymer ?
#
loop_
_entity_poly.entity_id
_entity_poly.type
_entity_poly.pdbx_seq_one_letter_code
_entity_poly.pdbx_strand_id
1 'polypeptide(L)' 'MLTILTRESLLEATWRRYGEGRGCHRRHCLACGREFFTSRPEARYCRAACRQRAYRQRLRARRATLAHV' A
#
# COMPACT_ATOMS: atom_id res chain seq x y z
N MET A 1 11.65 22.79 13.95
CA MET A 1 11.44 21.37 13.58
C MET A 1 10.75 21.33 12.23
N LEU A 2 11.45 20.89 11.17
CA LEU A 2 10.87 20.80 9.83
C LEU A 2 9.84 19.66 9.80
N THR A 3 8.56 19.99 9.84
CA THR A 3 7.47 19.04 9.55
C THR A 3 7.53 18.68 8.08
N ILE A 4 8.21 17.58 7.75
CA ILE A 4 8.21 17.05 6.38
C ILE A 4 6.78 16.62 6.07
N LEU A 5 6.08 17.39 5.24
CA LEU A 5 4.76 17.06 4.70
C LEU A 5 4.93 15.93 3.68
N THR A 6 5.07 14.71 4.19
CA THR A 6 5.07 13.52 3.33
C THR A 6 3.66 13.32 2.79
N ARG A 7 3.55 12.83 1.55
CA ARG A 7 2.27 12.46 0.94
C ARG A 7 1.44 11.54 1.86
N GLU A 8 2.11 10.66 2.59
CA GLU A 8 1.48 9.77 3.57
C GLU A 8 0.81 10.55 4.70
N SER A 9 1.53 11.48 5.33
CA SER A 9 0.98 12.32 6.41
C SER A 9 -0.19 13.20 5.96
N LEU A 10 -0.17 13.69 4.70
CA LEU A 10 -1.28 14.46 4.14
C LEU A 10 -2.54 13.61 3.93
N LEU A 11 -2.38 12.38 3.45
CA LEU A 11 -3.51 11.46 3.25
C LEU A 11 -4.10 11.01 4.58
N GLU A 12 -3.27 10.76 5.58
CA GLU A 12 -3.71 10.47 6.94
C GLU A 12 -4.51 11.64 7.53
N ALA A 13 -4.00 12.87 7.46
CA ALA A 13 -4.72 14.05 7.93
C ALA A 13 -6.05 14.26 7.19
N THR A 14 -6.07 14.02 5.89
CA THR A 14 -7.29 14.10 5.06
C THR A 14 -8.32 13.06 5.53
N TRP A 15 -7.91 11.81 5.74
CA TRP A 15 -8.80 10.77 6.24
C TRP A 15 -9.32 11.09 7.65
N ARG A 16 -8.46 11.57 8.55
CA ARG A 16 -8.88 11.98 9.91
C ARG A 16 -9.93 13.08 9.89
N ARG A 17 -9.93 13.96 8.87
CA ARG A 17 -10.88 15.06 8.73
C ARG A 17 -12.19 14.66 8.06
N TYR A 18 -12.14 13.81 7.03
CA TYR A 18 -13.31 13.51 6.18
C TYR A 18 -13.83 12.08 6.31
N GLY A 19 -13.14 11.21 7.05
CA GLY A 19 -13.48 9.80 7.23
C GLY A 19 -13.27 8.97 5.96
N GLU A 20 -13.99 7.83 5.88
CA GLU A 20 -14.06 7.01 4.67
C GLU A 20 -15.01 7.65 3.65
N GLY A 21 -14.50 8.65 2.92
CA GLY A 21 -15.27 9.44 1.96
C GLY A 21 -14.39 10.17 0.94
N ARG A 22 -15.01 10.53 -0.21
CA ARG A 22 -14.44 11.19 -1.41
C ARG A 22 -12.92 11.45 -1.37
N GLY A 23 -12.15 10.46 -1.86
CA GLY A 23 -10.74 10.67 -2.22
C GLY A 23 -9.72 10.31 -1.15
N CYS A 24 -10.10 9.73 -0.01
CA CYS A 24 -9.16 9.08 0.90
C CYS A 24 -9.73 7.78 1.51
N HIS A 25 -8.95 6.71 1.45
CA HIS A 25 -9.31 5.38 1.91
C HIS A 25 -8.25 4.85 2.87
N ARG A 26 -8.70 4.24 3.97
CA ARG A 26 -7.86 3.52 4.92
C ARG A 26 -7.74 2.06 4.46
N ARG A 27 -6.52 1.55 4.35
CA ARG A 27 -6.23 0.20 3.84
C ARG A 27 -5.10 -0.44 4.62
N HIS A 28 -5.03 -1.78 4.57
CA HIS A 28 -3.90 -2.55 5.07
C HIS A 28 -3.01 -3.02 3.93
N CYS A 29 -1.70 -2.90 4.08
CA CYS A 29 -0.77 -3.34 3.05
C CYS A 29 -0.72 -4.87 2.95
N LEU A 30 -0.99 -5.42 1.77
CA LEU A 30 -0.96 -6.87 1.55
C LEU A 30 0.43 -7.53 1.70
N ALA A 31 1.51 -6.74 1.80
CA ALA A 31 2.87 -7.27 1.93
C ALA A 31 3.47 -7.12 3.34
N CYS A 32 3.00 -6.17 4.14
CA CYS A 32 3.55 -5.92 5.49
C CYS A 32 2.49 -5.69 6.58
N GLY A 33 1.20 -5.71 6.25
CA GLY A 33 0.10 -5.55 7.21
C GLY A 33 -0.13 -4.12 7.71
N ARG A 34 0.83 -3.22 7.54
CA ARG A 34 0.74 -1.83 8.01
C ARG A 34 -0.48 -1.11 7.42
N GLU A 35 -1.20 -0.39 8.28
CA GLU A 35 -2.26 0.53 7.88
C GLU A 35 -1.68 1.73 7.11
N PHE A 36 -2.32 2.11 6.01
CA PHE A 36 -1.93 3.26 5.22
C PHE A 36 -3.15 3.93 4.58
N PHE A 37 -2.99 5.20 4.25
CA PHE A 37 -4.02 6.02 3.63
C PHE A 37 -3.71 6.23 2.15
N THR A 38 -4.73 6.13 1.30
CA THR A 38 -4.60 6.21 -0.15
C THR A 38 -5.76 6.95 -0.76
N SER A 39 -5.50 7.78 -1.76
CA SER A 39 -6.56 8.40 -2.54
C SER A 39 -7.21 7.47 -3.57
N ARG A 40 -6.56 6.33 -3.87
CA ARG A 40 -7.03 5.34 -4.83
C ARG A 40 -7.62 4.12 -4.11
N PRO A 41 -8.88 3.74 -4.37
CA PRO A 41 -9.50 2.60 -3.70
C PRO A 41 -8.85 1.25 -4.05
N GLU A 42 -8.18 1.15 -5.19
CA GLU A 42 -7.51 -0.06 -5.68
C GLU A 42 -6.09 -0.23 -5.14
N ALA A 43 -5.56 0.73 -4.36
CA ALA A 43 -4.21 0.63 -3.84
C ALA A 43 -4.09 -0.49 -2.79
N ARG A 44 -3.15 -1.42 -3.03
CA ARG A 44 -2.94 -2.62 -2.21
C ARG A 44 -1.69 -2.57 -1.33
N TYR A 45 -0.81 -1.60 -1.56
CA TYR A 45 0.52 -1.54 -0.93
C TYR A 45 0.83 -0.13 -0.42
N CYS A 46 1.39 -0.04 0.78
CA CYS A 46 1.73 1.24 1.41
C CYS A 46 2.87 1.99 0.70
N ARG A 47 3.81 1.26 0.07
CA ARG A 47 4.96 1.84 -0.62
C ARG A 47 5.45 0.98 -1.78
N ALA A 48 6.25 1.57 -2.66
CA ALA A 48 6.83 0.90 -3.82
C ALA A 48 7.64 -0.36 -3.44
N ALA A 49 8.39 -0.32 -2.33
CA ALA A 49 9.14 -1.48 -1.85
C ALA A 49 8.25 -2.69 -1.55
N CYS A 50 7.08 -2.47 -0.94
CA CYS A 50 6.10 -3.54 -0.65
C CYS A 50 5.48 -4.11 -1.94
N ARG A 51 5.19 -3.24 -2.92
CA ARG A 51 4.73 -3.68 -4.25
C ARG A 51 5.77 -4.55 -4.95
N GLN A 52 7.04 -4.16 -4.92
CA GLN A 52 8.13 -4.92 -5.52
C GLN A 52 8.36 -6.26 -4.81
N ARG A 53 8.29 -6.31 -3.47
CA ARG A 53 8.35 -7.56 -2.71
C ARG A 53 7.26 -8.54 -3.15
N ALA A 54 6.01 -8.07 -3.24
CA ALA A 54 4.89 -8.90 -3.66
C ALA A 54 5.05 -9.40 -5.11
N TYR A 55 5.55 -8.55 -6.02
CA TYR A 55 5.86 -8.94 -7.39
C TYR A 55 6.90 -10.07 -7.45
N ARG A 56 8.03 -9.91 -6.72
CA ARG A 56 9.08 -10.94 -6.65
C ARG A 56 8.59 -12.26 -6.06
N GLN A 57 7.70 -12.21 -5.06
CA GLN A 57 7.08 -13.41 -4.49
C GLN A 57 6.24 -14.15 -5.53
N ARG A 58 5.40 -13.44 -6.30
CA ARG A 58 4.60 -14.06 -7.37
C ARG A 58 5.47 -14.69 -8.45
N LEU A 59 6.57 -14.03 -8.84
CA LEU A 59 7.51 -14.60 -9.81
C LEU A 59 8.17 -15.88 -9.29
N ARG A 60 8.57 -15.92 -8.02
CA ARG A 60 9.14 -17.12 -7.40
C ARG A 60 8.13 -18.26 -7.35
N ALA A 61 6.90 -17.97 -6.95
CA ALA A 61 5.82 -18.96 -6.93
C ALA A 61 5.55 -19.52 -8.33
N ARG A 62 5.44 -18.66 -9.35
CA ARG A 62 5.24 -19.08 -10.75
C ARG A 62 6.39 -19.94 -11.27
N ARG A 63 7.63 -19.62 -10.90
CA ARG A 63 8.80 -20.44 -11.26
C ARG A 63 8.74 -21.81 -10.58
N ALA A 64 8.37 -21.87 -9.31
CA ALA A 64 8.22 -23.12 -8.58
C ALA A 64 7.13 -24.00 -9.19
N THR A 65 5.96 -23.44 -9.55
CA THR A 65 4.89 -24.22 -10.19
C THR A 65 5.29 -24.77 -11.55
N LEU A 66 6.03 -24.01 -12.37
CA LEU A 66 6.53 -24.47 -13.67
C LEU A 66 7.63 -25.53 -13.55
N ALA A 67 8.33 -25.62 -12.41
CA ALA A 67 9.34 -26.64 -12.18
C ALA A 67 8.77 -27.98 -11.72
N HIS A 68 7.48 -28.02 -11.33
CA HIS A 68 6.77 -29.21 -10.90
C HIS A 68 5.82 -29.79 -11.98
N VAL A 69 5.80 -29.20 -13.19
CA VAL A 69 5.06 -29.69 -14.36
C VAL A 69 6.07 -30.18 -15.38
#